data_AF-A0A1I2N241-F1
#
_entry.id   AF-A0A1I2N241-F1
#
_cell.length_a   1.000
_cell.length_b   1.000
_cell.length_c   1.000
_cell.angle_alpha   90.00
_cell.angle_beta   90.00
_cell.angle_gamma   90.00
#
_symmetry.space_group_name_H-M   'P 1'
#
loop_
_entity.id
_entity.type
_entity.pdbx_description
1 polymer ?
#
loop_
_entity_poly.entity_id
_entity_poly.type
_entity_poly.pdbx_seq_one_letter_code
_entity_poly.pdbx_strand_id
1 'polypeptide(L)' 'MATFEIKTKRAMNVKGEYIDRGLSVQISSMFPNPLDEKEKVHNAFMRVYGLDLKTEGYLNNGYLEFKNI' A
#
# COMPACT_ATOMS: atom_id res chain seq x y z
N MET A 1 -5.48 -8.44 16.82
CA MET A 1 -5.57 -7.61 15.60
C MET A 1 -4.54 -8.16 14.65
N ALA A 2 -4.92 -8.55 13.44
CA ALA A 2 -3.97 -9.15 12.51
C ALA A 2 -3.06 -8.06 11.94
N THR A 3 -1.79 -8.39 11.72
CA THR A 3 -0.83 -7.51 11.06
C THR A 3 -0.68 -7.97 9.63
N PHE A 4 -0.77 -7.05 8.69
CA PHE A 4 -0.65 -7.31 7.28
C PHE A 4 0.57 -6.60 6.74
N GLU A 5 1.41 -7.31 6.00
CA GLU A 5 2.40 -6.71 5.11
C GLU A 5 1.72 -6.42 3.79
N ILE A 6 1.75 -5.16 3.36
CA ILE A 6 1.25 -4.69 2.07
C ILE A 6 2.44 -4.34 1.19
N LYS A 7 2.47 -4.87 -0.03
CA LYS A 7 3.59 -4.73 -0.96
C LYS A 7 3.14 -4.21 -2.32
N THR A 8 4.00 -3.44 -2.99
CA THR A 8 3.81 -3.00 -4.37
C THR A 8 4.13 -4.16 -5.33
N LYS A 9 3.10 -4.64 -6.03
CA LYS A 9 3.18 -5.77 -6.97
C LYS A 9 3.73 -5.37 -8.33
N ARG A 10 3.48 -4.11 -8.74
CA ARG A 10 3.82 -3.57 -10.06
C ARG A 10 4.57 -2.27 -9.91
N ALA A 11 5.39 -1.97 -10.92
CA ALA A 11 5.93 -0.63 -11.07
C ALA A 11 4.80 0.37 -11.35
N MET A 12 4.94 1.57 -10.82
CA MET A 12 3.93 2.63 -10.90
C MET A 12 4.60 3.99 -10.98
N ASN A 13 3.93 4.97 -11.58
CA ASN A 13 4.42 6.33 -11.65
C ASN A 13 3.62 7.18 -10.67
N VAL A 14 4.26 7.65 -9.60
CA VAL A 14 3.61 8.45 -8.57
C VAL A 14 4.17 9.87 -8.67
N LYS A 15 3.33 10.85 -9.06
CA LYS A 15 3.75 12.26 -9.20
C LYS A 15 4.99 12.48 -10.08
N GLY A 16 5.18 11.66 -11.12
CA GLY A 16 6.33 11.73 -12.00
C GLY A 16 7.52 10.88 -11.56
N GLU A 17 7.53 10.36 -10.32
CA GLU A 17 8.54 9.43 -9.85
C GLU A 17 8.21 7.99 -10.25
N TYR A 18 9.21 7.30 -10.80
CA TYR A 18 9.08 5.89 -11.13
C TYR A 18 9.36 5.04 -9.88
N ILE A 19 8.33 4.35 -9.41
CA ILE A 19 8.41 3.43 -8.29
C ILE A 19 8.54 2.02 -8.85
N ASP A 20 9.65 1.35 -8.56
CA ASP A 20 9.77 -0.07 -8.87
C ASP A 20 8.94 -0.93 -7.90
N ARG A 21 8.62 -2.15 -8.33
CA ARG A 21 7.95 -3.13 -7.46
C ARG A 21 8.83 -3.48 -6.27
N GLY A 22 8.20 -3.84 -5.14
CA GLY A 22 8.90 -4.40 -4.00
C GLY A 22 8.83 -3.62 -2.70
N LEU A 23 8.38 -2.36 -2.75
CA LEU A 23 8.14 -1.57 -1.54
C LEU A 23 7.08 -2.22 -0.69
N SER A 24 7.29 -2.25 0.62
CA SER A 24 6.32 -2.82 1.55
C SER A 24 6.17 -1.98 2.81
N VAL A 25 4.97 -2.02 3.36
CA VAL A 25 4.61 -1.42 4.66
C VAL A 25 3.82 -2.43 5.47
N GLN A 26 3.82 -2.26 6.79
CA GLN A 26 3.02 -3.08 7.69
C GLN A 26 1.89 -2.25 8.27
N ILE A 27 0.67 -2.78 8.25
CA ILE A 27 -0.47 -2.18 8.93
C ILE A 27 -1.20 -3.25 9.76
N SER A 28 -1.67 -2.86 10.93
CA SER A 28 -2.57 -3.70 11.71
C SER A 28 -4.01 -3.37 11.35
N SER A 29 -4.82 -4.39 11.07
CA SER A 29 -6.23 -4.22 10.71
C SER A 29 -7.13 -5.12 11.56
N MET A 30 -8.36 -4.65 11.79
CA MET A 30 -9.44 -5.48 12.34
C MET A 30 -10.22 -6.21 11.24
N PHE A 31 -10.02 -5.83 9.98
CA PHE A 31 -10.71 -6.41 8.83
C PHE A 31 -9.87 -7.56 8.22
N PRO A 32 -10.51 -8.55 7.59
CA PRO A 32 -9.81 -9.60 6.87
C PRO A 32 -9.02 -9.06 5.66
N ASN A 33 -9.52 -7.99 5.04
CA ASN A 33 -8.88 -7.32 3.92
C ASN A 33 -8.34 -5.95 4.37
N PRO A 34 -7.02 -5.78 4.50
CA PRO A 34 -6.41 -4.53 4.93
C PRO A 34 -6.58 -3.39 3.92
N LEU A 35 -6.91 -3.69 2.65
CA LEU A 35 -7.16 -2.66 1.62
C LEU A 35 -8.54 -2.00 1.74
N ASP A 36 -9.45 -2.53 2.57
CA ASP A 36 -10.71 -1.84 2.87
C ASP A 36 -10.43 -0.58 3.73
N GLU A 37 -9.34 -0.58 4.51
CA GLU A 37 -8.82 0.59 5.23
C GLU A 37 -7.86 1.42 4.35
N LYS A 38 -8.29 1.82 3.14
CA LYS A 38 -7.47 2.53 2.15
C LYS A 38 -6.66 3.71 2.71
N GLU A 39 -7.27 4.48 3.61
CA GLU A 39 -6.62 5.64 4.24
C GLU A 39 -5.43 5.24 5.13
N LYS A 40 -5.56 4.12 5.84
CA LYS A 40 -4.47 3.58 6.69
C LYS A 40 -3.31 3.08 5.84
N VAL A 41 -3.61 2.39 4.74
CA VAL A 41 -2.62 1.92 3.76
C VAL A 41 -1.89 3.12 3.16
N HIS A 42 -2.63 4.12 2.68
CA HIS A 42 -2.07 5.34 2.12
C HIS A 42 -1.15 6.06 3.11
N ASN A 43 -1.61 6.28 4.34
CA ASN A 43 -0.84 6.95 5.38
C ASN A 43 0.45 6.18 5.72
N ALA A 44 0.43 4.84 5.67
CA ALA A 44 1.62 4.03 5.86
C ALA A 44 2.66 4.24 4.74
N PHE A 45 2.23 4.20 3.47
CA PHE A 45 3.13 4.45 2.33
C PHE A 45 3.65 5.90 2.30
N MET A 46 2.79 6.88 2.62
CA MET A 46 3.19 8.28 2.77
C MET A 46 4.21 8.44 3.90
N ARG A 47 4.00 7.81 5.06
CA ARG A 47 4.90 7.92 6.22
C ARG A 47 6.28 7.31 5.98
N VAL A 48 6.33 6.15 5.31
CA VAL A 48 7.60 5.40 5.14
C VAL A 48 8.35 5.87 3.90
N TYR A 49 7.65 6.16 2.82
CA TYR A 49 8.25 6.40 1.50
C TYR A 49 7.86 7.73 0.86
N GLY A 50 6.96 8.53 1.46
CA GLY A 50 6.48 9.77 0.85
C GLY A 50 5.55 9.57 -0.36
N LEU A 51 5.00 8.37 -0.55
CA LEU A 51 4.27 8.01 -1.77
C LEU A 51 2.77 8.24 -1.67
N ASP A 52 2.28 9.15 -2.51
CA ASP A 52 0.86 9.45 -2.62
C ASP A 52 0.14 8.49 -3.57
N LEU A 53 -0.21 7.31 -3.04
CA LEU A 53 -0.93 6.29 -3.80
C LEU A 53 -2.43 6.58 -3.97
N LYS A 54 -2.97 7.54 -3.22
CA LYS A 54 -4.42 7.84 -3.21
C LYS A 54 -4.80 8.67 -4.42
N THR A 55 -4.04 9.73 -4.67
CA THR A 55 -4.27 10.66 -5.80
C THR A 55 -4.17 9.94 -7.15
N GLU A 56 -3.27 8.96 -7.26
CA GLU A 56 -3.01 8.20 -8.49
C GLU A 56 -3.91 6.95 -8.66
N GLY A 57 -4.77 6.64 -7.68
CA GLY A 57 -5.69 5.51 -7.76
C GLY A 57 -5.06 4.12 -7.58
N TYR A 58 -3.84 4.03 -7.03
CA TYR A 58 -3.10 2.77 -6.87
C TYR A 58 -3.47 1.95 -5.63
N LEU A 59 -4.41 2.42 -4.79
CA LEU A 59 -4.89 1.71 -3.60
C LEU A 59 -5.88 0.58 -3.95
N ASN A 60 -5.42 -0.42 -4.71
CA ASN A 60 -6.20 -1.57 -5.13
C ASN A 60 -5.34 -2.84 -5.36
N ASN A 61 -6.00 -4.01 -5.43
CA ASN A 61 -5.35 -5.32 -5.62
C ASN A 61 -4.61 -5.49 -6.97
N GLY A 62 -4.79 -4.58 -7.93
CA GLY A 62 -4.04 -4.58 -9.18
C GLY A 62 -2.59 -4.12 -9.01
N TYR A 63 -2.35 -3.22 -8.06
CA TYR A 63 -1.04 -2.62 -7.78
C TYR A 63 -0.45 -3.06 -6.44
N LEU A 64 -1.30 -3.39 -5.47
CA LEU A 64 -0.91 -3.81 -4.14
C LEU A 64 -1.26 -5.28 -3.92
N GLU A 65 -0.41 -5.98 -3.19
CA GLU A 65 -0.69 -7.29 -2.64
C GLU A 65 -0.52 -7.24 -1.11
N PHE A 66 -1.20 -8.12 -0.38
CA PHE A 66 -1.06 -8.19 1.07
C PHE A 66 -0.98 -9.62 1.55
N LYS A 67 -0.28 -9.83 2.66
CA LYS A 67 -0.21 -11.11 3.37
C LYS A 67 -0.30 -10.87 4.88
N ASN A 68 -0.96 -11.79 5.59
CA ASN A 68 -1.03 -11.78 7.04
C ASN A 68 0.30 -12.30 7.62
N ILE A 69 0.82 -11.66 8.66
CA ILE A 69 2.10 -11.98 9.31
C ILE A 69 1.99 -12.06 10.83
#